data_AF-A0A7Y8LZV7-F1
#
_entry.id   AF-A0A7Y8LZV7-F1
#
_cell.length_a   1.000
_cell.length_b   1.000
_cell.length_c   1.000
_cell.angle_alpha   90.00
_cell.angle_beta   90.00
_cell.angle_gamma   90.00
#
_symmetry.space_group_name_H-M   'P 1'
#
loop_
_entity.id
_entity.type
_entity.pdbx_description
1 polymer ?
#
loop_
_entity_poly.entity_id
_entity_poly.type
_entity_poly.pdbx_seq_one_letter_code
_entity_poly.pdbx_strand_id
1 'polypeptide(L)'
;MQTLIQVVCSEKKSLREVIAHDDKLKKFKFYVEAKQKPGRSPGWAKVHSLNPNVRGAINISWQSRVNILTCRVITKGTGKPATIIGDFIKYLLTRFARKIESVIIVPR
;
A
#
# COMPACT_ATOMS: atom_id res chain seq x y z
N MET A 1 -9.43 -5.88 12.59
CA MET A 1 -9.03 -4.47 12.74
C MET A 1 -8.75 -3.91 11.35
N GLN A 2 -9.11 -2.64 11.08
CA GLN A 2 -8.87 -2.04 9.77
C GLN A 2 -8.19 -0.69 9.91
N THR A 3 -6.87 -0.65 9.72
CA THR A 3 -6.13 0.61 9.71
C THR A 3 -6.17 1.25 8.32
N LEU A 4 -6.46 2.54 8.28
CA LEU A 4 -6.35 3.34 7.07
C LEU A 4 -4.98 4.04 7.06
N ILE A 5 -4.26 3.94 5.95
CA ILE A 5 -3.08 4.76 5.68
C ILE A 5 -3.39 5.61 4.45
N GLN A 6 -3.15 6.91 4.53
CA GLN A 6 -3.20 7.82 3.39
C GLN A 6 -1.80 8.34 3.12
N VAL A 7 -1.36 8.23 1.88
CA VAL A 7 -0.07 8.76 1.43
C VAL A 7 -0.37 9.88 0.44
N VAL A 8 -0.08 11.12 0.85
CA VAL A 8 -0.20 12.30 -0.02
C VAL A 8 1.08 12.39 -0.84
N CYS A 9 0.93 12.53 -2.16
CA CYS A 9 2.05 12.54 -3.09
C CYS A 9 2.11 13.84 -3.89
N SER A 10 3.32 14.29 -4.20
CA SER A 10 3.56 15.50 -5.00
C SER A 10 3.31 15.29 -6.50
N GLU A 11 3.41 14.04 -6.98
CA GLU A 11 3.28 13.70 -8.41
C GLU A 11 1.88 13.19 -8.79
N LYS A 12 1.43 13.52 -10.02
CA LYS A 12 0.18 13.00 -10.60
C LYS A 12 0.24 11.52 -11.01
N LYS A 13 1.45 10.96 -11.14
CA LYS A 13 1.62 9.56 -11.55
C LYS A 13 1.07 8.64 -10.47
N SER A 14 0.25 7.67 -10.88
CA SER A 14 -0.35 6.71 -9.95
C SER A 14 0.71 5.93 -9.16
N LEU A 15 0.86 6.26 -7.88
CA LEU A 15 1.77 5.51 -7.00
C LEU A 15 1.33 4.05 -6.87
N ARG A 16 0.01 3.78 -6.96
CA ARG A 16 -0.55 2.43 -7.00
C ARG A 16 -0.07 1.64 -8.21
N GLU A 17 0.01 2.26 -9.38
CA GLU A 17 0.53 1.62 -10.61
C GLU A 17 2.01 1.32 -10.49
N VAL A 18 2.77 2.26 -9.93
CA VAL A 18 4.21 2.11 -9.67
C VAL A 18 4.45 0.95 -8.72
N ILE A 19 3.75 0.87 -7.58
CA ILE A 19 3.87 -0.23 -6.62
C ILE A 19 3.47 -1.57 -7.27
N ALA A 20 2.39 -1.59 -8.07
CA ALA A 20 1.90 -2.80 -8.70
C ALA A 20 2.89 -3.43 -9.72
N HIS A 21 3.90 -2.66 -10.15
CA HIS A 21 4.92 -3.06 -11.12
C HIS A 21 6.35 -2.90 -10.56
N ASP A 22 6.52 -2.64 -9.26
CA ASP A 22 7.85 -2.49 -8.65
C ASP A 22 8.47 -3.87 -8.42
N ASP A 23 9.47 -4.21 -9.22
CA ASP A 23 10.28 -5.42 -9.11
C ASP A 23 10.97 -5.55 -7.75
N LYS A 24 11.25 -4.41 -7.09
CA LYS A 24 11.87 -4.39 -5.76
C LYS A 24 10.89 -4.68 -4.63
N LEU A 25 9.58 -4.76 -4.87
CA LEU A 25 8.57 -5.05 -3.83
C LEU A 25 8.88 -6.35 -3.07
N LYS A 26 9.35 -7.38 -3.78
CA LYS A 26 9.77 -8.67 -3.18
C LYS A 26 10.92 -8.53 -2.19
N LYS A 27 11.84 -7.56 -2.38
CA LYS A 27 12.96 -7.29 -1.46
C LYS A 27 12.46 -6.80 -0.09
N PHE A 28 11.29 -6.17 -0.06
CA PHE A 28 10.60 -5.74 1.15
C PHE A 28 9.60 -6.78 1.66
N LYS A 29 9.74 -8.04 1.21
CA LYS A 29 8.89 -9.15 1.62
C LYS A 29 7.40 -8.88 1.33
N PHE A 30 7.10 -8.28 0.18
CA PHE A 30 5.75 -8.10 -0.30
C PHE A 30 5.55 -8.70 -1.69
N TYR A 31 4.31 -9.07 -2.01
CA TYR A 31 3.88 -9.40 -3.37
C TYR A 31 2.49 -8.82 -3.65
N VAL A 32 2.18 -8.60 -4.92
CA VAL A 32 0.85 -8.18 -5.38
C VAL A 32 0.07 -9.45 -5.73
N GLU A 33 -1.00 -9.73 -4.99
CA GLU A 33 -1.87 -10.89 -5.26
C GLU A 33 -2.77 -10.62 -6.46
N ALA A 34 -3.40 -9.45 -6.48
CA ALA A 34 -4.37 -9.07 -7.50
C ALA A 34 -4.22 -7.59 -7.86
N LYS A 35 -4.38 -7.30 -9.15
CA LYS A 35 -4.52 -5.95 -9.69
C LYS A 35 -5.65 -5.94 -10.72
N GLN A 36 -6.55 -4.96 -10.67
CA GLN A 36 -7.58 -4.82 -11.68
C GLN A 36 -6.98 -4.30 -13.00
N LYS A 37 -7.40 -4.88 -14.15
CA LYS A 37 -7.06 -4.50 -15.53
C LYS A 37 -8.12 -3.53 -16.14
N PRO A 38 -7.84 -2.83 -17.27
CA PRO A 38 -8.34 -1.48 -17.55
C PRO A 38 -9.85 -1.40 -17.85
N GLY A 39 -10.49 -0.32 -17.41
CA GLY A 39 -11.89 -0.01 -17.79
C GLY A 39 -12.65 0.95 -16.88
N ARG A 40 -12.29 1.10 -15.59
CA ARG A 40 -12.88 2.14 -14.72
C ARG A 40 -11.91 2.65 -13.66
N SER A 41 -11.94 3.97 -13.48
CA SER A 41 -11.35 4.67 -12.35
C SER A 41 -12.11 4.36 -11.05
N PRO A 42 -11.46 4.21 -9.87
CA PRO A 42 -10.01 4.08 -9.66
C PRO A 42 -9.61 2.60 -9.42
N GLY A 43 -8.67 2.10 -10.23
CA GLY A 43 -8.16 0.73 -10.07
C GLY A 43 -7.49 0.49 -8.71
N TRP A 44 -7.65 -0.73 -8.18
CA TRP A 44 -7.07 -1.19 -6.93
C TRP A 44 -6.00 -2.26 -7.16
N ALA A 45 -5.09 -2.42 -6.20
CA ALA A 45 -4.20 -3.55 -6.09
C ALA A 45 -4.20 -4.06 -4.64
N LYS A 46 -3.99 -5.36 -4.45
CA LYS A 46 -3.86 -5.96 -3.13
C LYS A 46 -2.46 -6.49 -2.92
N VAL A 47 -1.83 -6.03 -1.85
CA VAL A 47 -0.47 -6.35 -1.46
C VAL A 47 -0.50 -7.26 -0.23
N HIS A 48 0.30 -8.31 -0.25
CA HIS A 48 0.42 -9.28 0.84
C HIS A 48 1.87 -9.39 1.28
N SER A 49 2.08 -9.67 2.57
CA SER A 49 3.40 -10.02 3.07
C SER A 49 3.80 -11.42 2.59
N LEU A 50 5.07 -11.59 2.25
CA LEU A 50 5.73 -12.88 2.03
C LEU A 50 6.17 -13.51 3.36
N ASN A 51 6.09 -12.79 4.49
CA ASN A 51 6.40 -13.34 5.81
C ASN A 51 5.22 -14.18 6.31
N PRO A 52 5.37 -15.50 6.53
CA PRO A 52 4.28 -16.38 6.94
C PRO A 52 3.69 -16.03 8.31
N ASN A 53 4.45 -15.31 9.15
CA ASN A 53 4.00 -14.86 10.47
C ASN A 53 3.16 -13.57 10.41
N VAL A 54 3.11 -12.90 9.25
CA VAL A 54 2.38 -11.65 9.05
C VAL A 54 1.04 -11.94 8.38
N ARG A 55 -0.02 -11.99 9.18
CA ARG A 55 -1.39 -12.25 8.70
C ARG A 55 -2.10 -10.94 8.38
N GLY A 56 -2.21 -10.62 7.10
CA GLY A 56 -3.00 -9.49 6.62
C GLY A 56 -2.79 -9.17 5.15
N ALA A 57 -3.52 -8.18 4.67
CA ALA A 57 -3.42 -7.65 3.32
C ALA A 57 -3.52 -6.12 3.34
N ILE A 58 -2.95 -5.48 2.33
CA ILE A 58 -3.04 -4.05 2.10
C ILE A 58 -3.73 -3.83 0.77
N ASN A 59 -4.98 -3.36 0.81
CA ASN A 59 -5.68 -2.92 -0.39
C ASN A 59 -5.26 -1.48 -0.68
N ILE A 60 -4.64 -1.24 -1.84
CA ILE A 60 -4.19 0.08 -2.26
C ILE A 60 -5.02 0.60 -3.45
N SER A 61 -5.39 1.87 -3.40
CA SER A 61 -6.13 2.55 -4.47
C SER A 61 -5.63 3.98 -4.65
N TRP A 62 -5.59 4.45 -5.90
CA TRP A 62 -5.08 5.77 -6.24
C TRP A 62 -6.22 6.75 -6.54
N GLN A 63 -6.19 7.92 -5.90
CA GLN A 63 -7.10 9.02 -6.17
C GLN A 63 -6.37 10.11 -6.97
N SER A 64 -6.49 10.07 -8.30
CA SER A 64 -5.71 10.92 -9.20
C SER A 64 -6.04 12.41 -9.11
N ARG A 65 -7.26 12.79 -8.70
CA ARG A 65 -7.64 14.20 -8.56
C ARG A 65 -6.91 14.91 -7.43
N VAL A 66 -6.48 14.17 -6.41
CA VAL A 66 -5.88 14.70 -5.18
C VAL A 66 -4.50 14.10 -4.87
N ASN A 67 -3.96 13.27 -5.77
CA ASN A 67 -2.68 12.58 -5.62
C ASN A 67 -2.54 11.78 -4.30
N ILE A 68 -3.62 11.13 -3.86
CA ILE A 68 -3.62 10.34 -2.63
C ILE A 68 -3.62 8.84 -2.95
N LEU A 69 -2.64 8.12 -2.42
CA LEU A 69 -2.69 6.67 -2.30
C LEU A 69 -3.43 6.32 -1.00
N THR A 70 -4.58 5.69 -1.13
CA THR A 70 -5.33 5.14 0.00
C THR A 70 -4.99 3.68 0.18
N CYS A 71 -4.55 3.30 1.38
CA CYS A 71 -4.16 1.95 1.73
C CYS A 71 -5.02 1.47 2.91
N ARG A 72 -5.79 0.41 2.73
CA ARG A 72 -6.55 -0.24 3.80
C ARG A 72 -5.81 -1.50 4.22
N VAL A 73 -5.28 -1.48 5.45
CA VAL A 73 -4.65 -2.64 6.07
C VAL A 73 -5.73 -3.46 6.76
N ILE A 74 -5.82 -4.73 6.39
CA ILE A 74 -6.82 -5.66 6.89
C ILE A 74 -6.08 -6.84 7.51
N THR A 75 -6.30 -7.07 8.80
CA THR A 75 -5.82 -8.27 9.51
C THR A 75 -7.00 -9.13 9.96
N LYS A 76 -6.80 -10.45 10.04
CA LYS A 76 -7.82 -11.42 10.50
C LYS A 76 -7.39 -12.04 11.83
N GLY A 77 -8.36 -12.35 12.69
CA GLY A 77 -8.15 -13.01 13.98
C GLY A 77 -7.14 -12.26 14.86
N THR A 78 -6.12 -12.97 15.34
CA THR A 78 -5.04 -12.43 16.20
C THR A 78 -3.95 -11.65 15.43
N GLY A 79 -4.14 -11.40 14.13
CA GLY A 79 -3.17 -10.69 13.30
C GLY A 79 -2.94 -9.24 13.78
N LYS A 80 -1.71 -8.96 14.25
CA LYS A 80 -1.29 -7.63 14.70
C LYS A 80 -0.94 -6.75 13.48
N PRO A 81 -1.63 -5.62 13.26
CA PRO A 81 -1.40 -4.80 12.06
C PRO A 81 -0.07 -4.03 12.10
N ALA A 82 0.54 -3.85 13.28
CA ALA A 82 1.76 -3.05 13.44
C ALA A 82 2.91 -3.52 12.54
N THR A 83 3.14 -4.83 12.43
CA THR A 83 4.24 -5.37 11.62
C THR A 83 4.05 -5.09 10.13
N ILE A 84 2.87 -5.41 9.58
CA ILE A 84 2.61 -5.18 8.15
C ILE A 84 2.58 -3.69 7.80
N ILE A 85 2.10 -2.83 8.72
CA ILE A 85 2.15 -1.38 8.58
C ILE A 85 3.61 -0.91 8.54
N GLY A 86 4.42 -1.29 9.54
CA GLY A 86 5.82 -0.87 9.64
C GLY A 86 6.65 -1.27 8.42
N ASP A 87 6.52 -2.52 7.98
CA ASP A 87 7.20 -3.03 6.78
C ASP A 87 6.77 -2.25 5.53
N PHE A 88 5.47 -1.93 5.41
CA PHE A 88 4.94 -1.19 4.28
C PHE A 88 5.39 0.27 4.27
N ILE A 89 5.42 0.94 5.42
CA ILE A 89 5.97 2.30 5.53
C ILE A 89 7.46 2.31 5.21
N LYS A 90 8.23 1.34 5.70
CA LYS A 90 9.64 1.17 5.34
C LYS A 90 9.82 1.06 3.83
N TYR A 91 9.00 0.24 3.18
CA TYR A 91 8.99 0.12 1.71
C TYR A 91 8.71 1.45 1.02
N LEU A 92 7.62 2.13 1.40
CA LEU A 92 7.21 3.40 0.80
C LEU A 92 8.29 4.49 0.93
N LEU A 93 8.83 4.67 2.12
CA LEU A 93 9.86 5.69 2.37
C LEU A 93 11.17 5.35 1.68
N THR A 94 11.59 4.07 1.68
CA THR A 94 12.84 3.68 1.01
C THR A 94 12.74 3.83 -0.52
N ARG A 95 11.57 3.58 -1.10
CA ARG A 95 11.40 3.58 -2.57
C ARG A 95 10.95 4.92 -3.12
N PHE A 96 10.14 5.66 -2.37
CA PHE A 96 9.37 6.78 -2.89
C PHE A 96 9.40 8.03 -2.01
N ALA A 97 10.30 8.14 -1.02
CA ALA A 97 10.36 9.32 -0.13
C ALA A 97 10.30 10.67 -0.88
N ARG A 98 11.01 10.81 -2.00
CA ARG A 98 11.00 12.05 -2.81
C ARG A 98 9.65 12.41 -3.44
N LYS A 99 8.70 11.48 -3.47
CA LYS A 99 7.34 11.64 -4.03
C LYS A 99 6.28 11.76 -2.96
N ILE A 100 6.63 11.51 -1.69
CA ILE A 100 5.71 11.46 -0.56
C ILE A 100 5.83 12.78 0.19
N GLU A 101 4.72 13.49 0.32
CA GLU A 101 4.63 14.71 1.12
C GLU A 101 4.24 14.39 2.55
N SER A 102 3.31 13.45 2.73
CA SER A 102 2.90 12.99 4.05
C SER A 102 2.37 11.57 4.05
N VAL A 103 2.48 10.93 5.22
CA VAL A 103 1.89 9.64 5.52
C VAL A 103 1.02 9.81 6.76
N ILE A 104 -0.28 9.58 6.61
CA ILE A 104 -1.27 9.68 7.69
C ILE A 104 -1.75 8.28 8.02
N ILE A 105 -1.64 7.88 9.29
CA ILE A 105 -2.08 6.57 9.77
C ILE A 105 -3.27 6.80 10.71
N VAL A 106 -4.42 6.21 10.37
CA VAL A 106 -5.65 6.27 11.16
C VAL A 106 -5.99 4.85 11.64
N PRO A 107 -5.62 4.49 12.88
CA PRO A 107 -6.05 3.23 13.50
C PRO A 107 -7.59 3.19 13.57
N ARG A 108 -8.21 2.04 13.20
CA ARG A 108 -9.61 1.74 13.47
C ARG A 108 -9.80 0.30 13.92
#